data_AF-A0A9D1BXU2-F1
#
_entry.id   AF-A0A9D1BXU2-F1
#
_cell.length_a   1.000
_cell.length_b   1.000
_cell.length_c   1.000
_cell.angle_alpha   90.00
_cell.angle_beta   90.00
_cell.angle_gamma   90.00
#
_symmetry.space_group_name_H-M   'P 1'
#
loop_
_entity.id
_entity.type
_entity.pdbx_description
1 polymer ?
#
loop_
_entity_poly.entity_id
_entity_poly.type
_entity_poly.pdbx_seq_one_letter_code
_entity_poly.pdbx_strand_id
1 'polypeptide(L)' 'MEPFVTMEVIEEAAAAVRRRLADSPQVGIILGSGLGGVAEAVESATVIPYTEIPHFPQATV' A
#
# COMPACT_ATOMS: atom_id res chain seq x y z
N MET A 1 -24.85 -0.38 -4.74
CA MET A 1 -23.92 0.57 -5.39
C MET A 1 -22.65 0.50 -4.57
N GLU A 2 -21.57 -0.02 -5.14
CA GLU A 2 -20.27 0.02 -4.44
C GLU A 2 -19.93 1.50 -4.20
N PRO A 3 -19.48 1.87 -2.99
CA PRO A 3 -19.10 3.25 -2.73
C PRO A 3 -17.99 3.65 -3.69
N PHE A 4 -18.18 4.77 -4.39
CA PHE A 4 -17.15 5.31 -5.26
C PHE A 4 -15.98 5.80 -4.41
N VAL A 5 -14.76 5.45 -4.82
CA VAL A 5 -13.54 5.99 -4.21
C VAL A 5 -13.43 7.47 -4.60
N THR A 6 -13.44 8.37 -3.61
CA THR A 6 -13.28 9.81 -3.82
C THR A 6 -11.80 10.20 -3.79
N MET A 7 -11.48 11.39 -4.31
CA MET A 7 -10.11 11.91 -4.23
C MET A 7 -9.65 12.09 -2.78
N GLU A 8 -10.55 12.55 -1.91
CA GLU A 8 -10.29 12.67 -0.46
C GLU A 8 -9.89 11.34 0.17
N VAL A 9 -10.62 10.25 -0.14
CA VAL A 9 -10.29 8.89 0.32
C VAL A 9 -8.89 8.46 -0.15
N ILE A 10 -8.53 8.75 -1.41
CA ILE A 10 -7.21 8.44 -1.97
C ILE A 10 -6.11 9.23 -1.26
N GLU A 11 -6.34 10.52 -1.02
CA GLU A 11 -5.37 11.42 -0.36
C GLU A 11 -5.12 11.01 1.09
N GLU A 12 -6.16 10.62 1.83
CA GLU A 12 -6.02 10.12 3.20
C GLU A 12 -5.20 8.83 3.29
N ALA A 13 -5.48 7.87 2.40
CA ALA A 13 -4.72 6.63 2.29
C ALA A 13 -3.25 6.90 1.91
N ALA A 14 -3.01 7.72 0.89
CA ALA A 14 -1.68 8.08 0.44
C ALA A 14 -0.88 8.82 1.53
N ALA A 15 -1.52 9.72 2.27
CA ALA A 15 -0.88 10.43 3.38
C ALA A 15 -0.47 9.49 4.51
N ALA A 16 -1.30 8.48 4.83
CA ALA A 16 -0.97 7.46 5.83
C ALA A 16 0.23 6.59 5.45
N VAL A 17 0.38 6.29 4.15
CA VAL A 17 1.57 5.58 3.63
C VAL A 17 2.79 6.49 3.66
N ARG A 18 2.70 7.71 3.11
CA ARG A 18 3.82 8.65 3.02
C ARG A 18 4.44 8.99 4.38
N ARG A 19 3.62 9.11 5.44
CA ARG A 19 4.12 9.39 6.81
C ARG A 19 5.03 8.30 7.38
N ARG A 20 4.98 7.08 6.84
CA ARG A 20 5.79 5.94 7.31
C ARG A 20 7.05 5.73 6.48
N LEU A 21 7.15 6.37 5.32
CA LEU A 21 8.29 6.22 4.42
C LEU A 21 9.33 7.30 4.70
N ALA A 22 10.61 6.91 4.69
CA ALA A 22 11.71 7.86 4.76
C ALA A 22 11.86 8.66 3.46
N ASP A 23 11.62 8.00 2.32
CA ASP A 23 11.79 8.54 0.98
C ASP A 23 10.56 8.28 0.11
N SER A 24 10.37 9.08 -0.94
CA SER A 24 9.28 8.87 -1.90
C SER A 24 9.66 7.80 -2.93
N PRO A 25 8.92 6.69 -3.03
CA PRO A 25 9.19 5.68 -4.05
C PRO A 25 8.95 6.26 -5.44
N GLN A 26 9.82 5.92 -6.39
CA GLN A 26 9.72 6.35 -7.79
C GLN A 26 8.92 5.35 -8.66
N VAL A 27 8.82 4.11 -8.19
CA VAL A 27 8.17 3.00 -8.91
C VAL A 27 7.24 2.28 -7.94
N GLY A 28 6.04 1.95 -8.41
CA GLY A 28 5.11 1.06 -7.74
C GLY A 28 5.04 -0.28 -8.47
N ILE A 29 5.04 -1.38 -7.73
CA ILE A 29 4.93 -2.75 -8.28
C ILE A 29 3.79 -3.45 -7.56
N ILE A 30 2.87 -4.06 -8.31
CA ILE A 30 1.81 -4.93 -7.77
C ILE A 30 2.25 -6.37 -8.01
N LEU A 31 2.39 -7.13 -6.92
CA LEU A 31 2.81 -8.53 -6.98
C LEU A 31 1.59 -9.45 -7.02
N GLY A 32 1.47 -10.23 -8.08
CA GLY A 32 0.49 -11.31 -8.18
C GLY A 32 0.92 -12.58 -7.44
N SER A 33 0.09 -13.61 -7.53
CA SER A 33 0.33 -14.92 -6.91
C SER A 33 1.69 -15.50 -7.31
N GLY A 34 2.44 -16.01 -6.34
CA GLY A 34 3.75 -16.65 -6.56
C GLY A 34 4.95 -15.69 -6.64
N LEU A 35 4.75 -14.37 -6.57
CA LEU A 35 5.82 -13.37 -6.65
C LEU A 35 6.28 -12.84 -5.28
N GLY A 36 5.94 -13.52 -4.18
CA GLY A 36 6.28 -13.08 -2.81
C GLY A 36 7.78 -12.87 -2.58
N GLY A 37 8.63 -13.66 -3.24
CA GLY A 37 10.09 -13.51 -3.15
C GLY A 37 10.62 -12.16 -3.63
N VAL A 38 9.89 -11.45 -4.50
CA VAL A 38 10.26 -10.09 -4.92
C VAL A 38 10.09 -9.08 -3.77
N ALA A 39 9.03 -9.22 -2.97
CA ALA A 39 8.85 -8.39 -1.78
C ALA A 39 9.90 -8.70 -0.70
N GLU A 40 10.24 -9.99 -0.52
CA GLU A 40 11.25 -10.44 0.45
C GLU A 40 12.66 -9.93 0.11
N ALA A 41 12.93 -9.68 -1.18
CA ALA A 41 14.21 -9.14 -1.65
C ALA A 41 14.37 -7.62 -1.42
N VAL A 42 13.33 -6.92 -0.94
CA VAL A 42 13.42 -5.47 -0.66
C VAL A 42 14.28 -5.24 0.58
N GLU A 43 15.44 -4.63 0.37
CA GLU A 43 16.34 -4.24 1.45
C GLU A 43 15.80 -3.02 2.21
N SER A 44 16.02 -2.97 3.54
CA SER A 44 15.57 -1.87 4.41
C SER A 44 14.07 -1.54 4.26
N ALA A 45 13.25 -2.56 4.03
CA ALA A 45 11.83 -2.39 3.75
C ALA A 45 11.08 -1.75 4.92
N THR A 46 10.25 -0.77 4.61
CA THR A 46 9.17 -0.35 5.51
C THR A 46 7.93 -1.19 5.21
N VAL A 47 7.51 -2.01 6.18
CA VAL A 47 6.32 -2.86 6.05
C VAL A 47 5.11 -2.13 6.63
N ILE A 48 4.08 -1.93 5.81
CA ILE A 48 2.84 -1.26 6.21
C ILE A 48 1.67 -2.24 6.02
N PRO A 49 1.09 -2.77 7.11
CA PRO A 49 -0.08 -3.63 7.00
C PRO A 49 -1.26 -2.89 6.36
N TYR A 50 -2.03 -3.55 5.49
CA TYR A 50 -3.19 -2.92 4.84
C TYR A 50 -4.23 -2.42 5.85
N THR A 51 -4.35 -3.09 6.99
CA THR A 51 -5.23 -2.69 8.11
C THR A 51 -4.84 -1.35 8.74
N GLU A 52 -3.63 -0.87 8.49
CA GLU A 52 -3.12 0.41 8.99
C GLU A 52 -3.23 1.55 7.96
N ILE A 53 -3.77 1.27 6.78
CA ILE A 53 -4.02 2.24 5.72
C ILE A 53 -5.54 2.50 5.68
N PRO A 54 -6.00 3.74 5.97
CA PRO A 54 -7.42 4.04 5.98
C PRO A 54 -8.02 3.81 4.59
N HIS A 55 -9.26 3.30 4.56
CA HIS A 55 -10.03 2.99 3.34
C HIS A 55 -9.42 1.93 2.42
N PHE A 56 -8.27 1.36 2.79
CA PHE A 56 -7.63 0.34 1.99
C PHE A 56 -8.37 -0.99 2.14
N PRO A 57 -8.57 -1.75 1.05
CA PRO A 57 -9.26 -3.02 1.13
C PRO A 57 -8.50 -4.00 2.02
N GLN A 58 -9.24 -4.79 2.80
CA GLN A 58 -8.65 -5.93 3.48
C GLN A 58 -8.29 -6.98 2.42
N ALA A 59 -7.03 -7.40 2.39
CA ALA A 59 -6.62 -8.57 1.63
C ALA A 59 -7.31 -9.79 2.24
N THR A 60 -8.09 -10.52 1.45
CA THR A 60 -8.86 -11.68 1.92
C THR A 60 -8.09 -13.00 1.83
N VAL A 61 -6.84 -12.99 1.36
CA VAL A 61 -5.98 -14.18 1.21
C VAL A 61 -4.51 -13.82 1.12
#